data_AF-A0A8J8WCP5-F1
#
_entry.id   AF-A0A8J8WCP5-F1
#
_cell.length_a   1.000
_cell.length_b   1.000
_cell.length_c   1.000
_cell.angle_alpha   90.00
_cell.angle_beta   90.00
_cell.angle_gamma   90.00
#
_symmetry.space_group_name_H-M   'P 1'
#
loop_
_entity.id
_entity.type
_entity.pdbx_description
1 polymer ?
#
loop_
_entity_poly.entity_id
_entity_poly.type
_entity_poly.pdbx_seq_one_letter_code
_entity_poly.pdbx_strand_id
1 'polypeptide(L)'
;MPLPRRSIYSTRRTPAPTVPRGLMPALREARETIAAQQQAIMTLQSGLAALSPRGPAGAPTPRVPPSAAPEKCELQMSPATFRSWRRSIECWLHLCRCPPQEAVHHIRLHCVPALQCAVDARLAFDCLHTERGTGCHR
;
A
#
# COMPACT_ATOMS: atom_id res chain seq x y z
N MET A 1 -7.47 70.33 -39.88
CA MET A 1 -8.06 69.43 -38.86
C MET A 1 -7.67 67.99 -39.18
N PRO A 2 -6.63 67.40 -38.54
CA PRO A 2 -6.22 66.03 -38.81
C PRO A 2 -6.46 65.08 -37.63
N LEU A 3 -7.11 63.94 -37.85
CA LEU A 3 -7.07 62.73 -37.01
C LEU A 3 -7.50 61.50 -37.86
N PRO A 4 -7.17 60.25 -37.49
CA PRO A 4 -6.00 59.76 -36.75
C PRO A 4 -5.36 58.48 -37.32
N ARG A 5 -4.12 58.24 -36.84
CA ARG A 5 -3.32 57.01 -36.79
C ARG A 5 -4.11 55.68 -36.90
N ARG A 6 -3.77 54.87 -37.91
CA ARG A 6 -4.09 53.43 -37.97
C ARG A 6 -3.21 52.66 -36.97
N SER A 7 -3.81 52.10 -35.93
CA SER A 7 -3.19 51.14 -35.01
C SER A 7 -3.47 49.72 -35.50
N ILE A 8 -2.42 48.99 -35.86
CA ILE A 8 -2.47 47.57 -36.24
C ILE A 8 -2.13 46.77 -34.98
N TYR A 9 -3.09 46.61 -34.08
CA TYR A 9 -3.03 45.58 -33.05
C TYR A 9 -4.20 44.62 -33.29
N SER A 10 -4.02 43.71 -34.24
CA SER A 10 -4.88 42.53 -34.39
C SER A 10 -4.25 41.39 -33.60
N THR A 11 -4.42 41.41 -32.28
CA THR A 11 -4.21 40.21 -31.47
C THR A 11 -5.45 39.35 -31.64
N ARG A 12 -5.32 38.28 -32.43
CA ARG A 12 -6.36 37.27 -32.64
C ARG A 12 -6.76 36.70 -31.28
N ARG A 13 -7.91 37.14 -30.73
CA ARG A 13 -8.52 36.51 -29.55
C ARG A 13 -8.87 35.08 -29.93
N THR A 14 -8.16 34.12 -29.37
CA THR A 14 -8.57 32.72 -29.36
C THR A 14 -9.95 32.66 -28.70
N PRO A 15 -11.00 32.18 -29.38
CA PRO A 15 -12.30 32.01 -28.74
C PRO A 15 -12.13 31.02 -27.58
N ALA A 16 -12.69 31.37 -26.42
CA ALA A 16 -12.73 30.48 -25.26
C ALA A 16 -13.37 29.14 -25.68
N PRO A 17 -12.94 28.00 -25.12
CA PRO A 17 -13.53 26.71 -25.43
C PRO A 17 -15.01 26.72 -25.07
N THR A 18 -15.86 26.90 -26.08
CA THR A 18 -17.31 26.85 -25.93
C THR A 18 -17.69 25.40 -25.69
N VAL A 19 -18.02 25.06 -24.44
CA VAL A 19 -18.52 23.74 -24.07
C VAL A 19 -19.80 23.47 -24.87
N PRO A 20 -19.84 22.41 -25.70
CA PRO A 20 -21.03 22.04 -26.46
C PRO A 20 -22.25 21.91 -25.54
N ARG A 21 -23.36 22.55 -25.91
CA ARG A 21 -24.58 22.62 -25.09
C ARG A 21 -25.13 21.23 -24.72
N GLY A 22 -24.89 20.23 -25.57
CA GLY A 22 -25.24 18.82 -25.33
C GLY A 22 -24.40 18.10 -24.26
N LEU A 23 -23.24 18.64 -23.87
CA LEU A 23 -22.39 18.09 -22.81
C LEU A 23 -22.70 18.66 -21.42
N MET A 24 -23.52 19.71 -21.34
CA MET A 24 -23.89 20.34 -20.07
C MET A 24 -24.59 19.39 -19.08
N PRO A 25 -25.49 18.47 -19.51
CA PRO A 25 -26.08 17.49 -18.60
C PRO A 25 -25.04 16.51 -18.04
N ALA A 26 -24.19 15.96 -18.89
CA ALA A 26 -23.14 15.02 -18.49
C ALA A 26 -22.10 15.66 -17.56
N LEU A 27 -21.73 16.92 -17.79
CA LEU A 27 -20.83 17.66 -16.90
C LEU A 27 -21.48 17.96 -15.53
N ARG A 28 -22.79 18.20 -15.50
CA ARG A 28 -23.53 18.39 -14.25
C ARG A 28 -23.58 17.10 -13.45
N GLU A 29 -23.92 15.98 -14.09
CA GLU A 29 -23.92 14.65 -13.48
C GLU A 29 -22.53 14.24 -12.99
N ALA A 30 -21.48 14.48 -13.78
CA ALA A 30 -20.09 14.25 -13.38
C ALA A 30 -19.72 15.09 -12.13
N ARG A 31 -20.20 16.33 -12.05
CA ARG A 31 -19.95 17.18 -10.89
C ARG A 31 -20.67 16.70 -9.64
N GLU A 32 -21.92 16.26 -9.77
CA GLU A 32 -22.71 15.71 -8.67
C GLU A 32 -22.10 14.40 -8.14
N THR A 33 -21.66 13.52 -9.05
CA THR A 33 -20.98 12.27 -8.70
C THR A 33 -19.63 12.52 -8.02
N ILE A 34 -18.82 13.48 -8.50
CA ILE A 34 -17.58 13.89 -7.83
C ILE A 34 -17.87 14.42 -6.42
N ALA A 35 -18.89 15.25 -6.26
CA ALA A 35 -19.26 15.79 -4.95
C ALA A 35 -19.70 14.68 -3.98
N ALA A 36 -20.51 13.73 -4.45
CA ALA A 36 -20.93 12.58 -3.66
C ALA A 36 -19.74 11.68 -3.26
N GLN A 37 -18.81 11.45 -4.19
CA GLN A 37 -17.58 10.70 -3.90
C GLN A 37 -16.70 11.40 -2.87
N GLN A 38 -16.52 12.71 -2.98
CA GLN A 38 -15.76 13.49 -2.01
C GLN A 38 -16.38 13.41 -0.61
N GLN A 39 -17.70 13.46 -0.51
CA GLN A 39 -18.41 13.32 0.76
C GLN A 39 -18.29 11.91 1.35
N ALA A 40 -18.33 10.87 0.52
CA ALA A 40 -18.07 9.50 0.95
C ALA A 40 -16.62 9.33 1.46
N ILE A 41 -15.64 9.89 0.74
CA ILE A 41 -14.23 9.87 1.16
C ILE A 41 -14.05 10.61 2.49
N MET A 42 -14.65 11.78 2.67
CA MET A 42 -14.59 12.51 3.95
C MET A 42 -15.21 11.71 5.09
N THR A 43 -16.31 11.00 4.83
CA THR A 43 -16.99 10.16 5.83
C THR A 43 -16.13 8.95 6.20
N LEU A 44 -15.45 8.33 5.24
CA LEU A 44 -14.51 7.25 5.50
C LEU A 44 -13.28 7.75 6.27
N GLN A 45 -12.74 8.92 5.91
CA GLN A 45 -11.62 9.54 6.61
C GLN A 45 -11.96 9.91 8.05
N SER A 46 -13.16 10.43 8.31
CA SER A 46 -13.61 10.75 9.66
C SER A 46 -13.85 9.49 10.49
N GLY A 47 -14.43 8.44 9.90
CA GLY A 47 -14.56 7.12 10.53
C GLY A 47 -13.19 6.53 10.89
N LEU A 48 -12.23 6.58 9.98
CA LEU A 48 -10.85 6.14 10.23
C LEU A 48 -10.15 7.00 11.30
N ALA A 49 -10.39 8.31 11.33
CA ALA A 49 -9.87 9.19 12.37
C ALA A 49 -10.50 8.91 13.75
N ALA A 50 -11.78 8.50 13.79
CA ALA A 50 -12.45 8.07 15.02
C ALA A 50 -12.00 6.68 15.50
N LEU A 51 -11.61 5.81 14.57
CA LEU A 51 -10.99 4.50 14.86
C LEU A 51 -9.49 4.63 15.17
N SER A 52 -8.87 5.76 14.83
CA SER A 52 -7.49 6.05 15.18
C SER A 52 -7.43 6.35 16.68
N PRO A 53 -6.73 5.53 17.50
CA PRO A 53 -6.68 5.76 18.94
C PRO A 53 -5.96 7.09 19.19
N ARG A 54 -6.73 8.13 19.51
CA ARG A 54 -6.24 9.44 19.86
C ARG A 54 -5.57 9.37 21.23
N GLY A 55 -4.26 9.13 21.23
CA GLY A 55 -3.42 9.31 22.41
C GLY A 55 -1.94 9.32 22.03
N PRO A 56 -1.12 10.21 22.61
CA PRO A 56 0.34 10.15 22.48
C PRO A 56 0.96 8.97 23.27
N ALA A 57 0.19 7.93 23.58
CA ALA A 57 0.57 6.81 24.44
C ALA A 57 0.04 5.46 23.93
N GLY A 58 -0.11 5.29 22.62
CA GLY A 58 -0.75 4.09 22.08
C GLY A 58 -0.42 3.72 20.64
N ALA A 59 0.52 4.39 19.98
CA ALA A 59 1.17 3.74 18.84
C ALA A 59 1.86 2.49 19.41
N PRO A 60 1.71 1.29 18.81
CA PRO A 60 2.65 0.23 19.09
C PRO A 60 3.98 0.76 18.57
N THR A 61 4.74 1.39 19.45
CA THR A 61 6.17 1.53 19.25
C THR A 61 6.63 0.13 18.89
N PRO A 62 7.33 -0.06 17.74
CA PRO A 62 8.01 -1.30 17.49
C PRO A 62 8.83 -1.58 18.76
N ARG A 63 8.42 -2.59 19.54
CA ARG A 63 9.07 -2.91 20.83
C ARG A 63 10.55 -3.22 20.64
N VAL A 64 10.91 -3.54 19.40
CA VAL A 64 12.24 -3.74 18.91
C VAL A 64 12.54 -2.64 17.89
N PRO A 65 13.57 -1.81 18.09
CA PRO A 65 13.97 -0.83 17.08
C PRO A 65 14.30 -1.55 15.76
N PRO A 66 14.06 -0.91 14.60
CA PRO A 66 14.36 -1.52 13.29
C PRO A 66 15.84 -1.86 13.11
N SER A 67 16.74 -1.23 13.89
CA SER A 67 18.17 -1.57 13.96
C SER A 67 18.47 -2.91 14.63
N ALA A 68 17.54 -3.45 15.41
CA ALA A 68 17.65 -4.77 16.02
C ALA A 68 17.03 -5.88 15.15
N ALA A 69 16.60 -5.55 13.92
CA ALA A 69 16.13 -6.53 12.97
C ALA A 69 17.29 -7.39 12.43
N PRO A 70 17.09 -8.70 12.25
CA PRO A 70 18.11 -9.59 11.70
C PRO A 70 18.53 -9.21 10.29
N GLU A 71 19.80 -9.49 9.97
CA GLU A 71 20.33 -9.39 8.61
C GLU A 71 19.53 -10.24 7.60
N LYS A 72 19.72 -9.99 6.31
CA LYS A 72 19.07 -10.77 5.26
C LYS A 72 19.66 -12.18 5.17
N CYS A 73 18.83 -13.20 4.97
CA CYS A 73 19.29 -14.52 4.55
C CYS A 73 19.68 -14.48 3.09
N GLU A 74 20.95 -14.78 2.83
CA GLU A 74 21.50 -14.84 1.49
C GLU A 74 21.57 -16.28 0.98
N LEU A 75 21.61 -16.44 -0.35
CA LEU A 75 21.71 -17.76 -0.98
C LEU A 75 23.05 -18.44 -0.68
N GLN A 76 24.14 -17.66 -0.55
CA GLN A 76 25.50 -18.18 -0.36
C GLN A 76 25.95 -18.20 1.12
N MET A 77 25.00 -18.30 2.06
CA MET A 77 25.37 -18.49 3.46
C MET A 77 25.96 -19.88 3.71
N SER A 78 27.05 -19.92 4.48
CA SER A 78 27.54 -21.20 5.01
C SER A 78 26.50 -21.82 5.95
N PRO A 79 26.48 -23.15 6.14
CA PRO A 79 25.58 -23.79 7.09
C PRO A 79 25.70 -23.25 8.53
N ALA A 80 26.90 -22.83 8.95
CA ALA A 80 27.11 -22.23 10.26
C ALA A 80 26.47 -20.83 10.34
N THR A 81 26.65 -20.01 9.31
CA THR A 81 26.05 -18.68 9.19
C THR A 81 24.52 -18.78 9.18
N PHE A 82 23.97 -19.71 8.40
CA PHE A 82 22.53 -19.94 8.36
C PHE A 82 21.96 -20.34 9.72
N ARG A 83 22.63 -21.22 10.47
CA ARG A 83 22.21 -21.59 11.84
C ARG A 83 22.27 -20.40 12.80
N SER A 84 23.23 -19.50 12.62
CA SER A 84 23.30 -18.26 13.40
C SER A 84 22.16 -17.31 13.07
N TRP A 85 21.93 -17.08 11.77
CA TRP A 85 20.83 -16.27 11.26
C TRP A 85 19.46 -16.79 11.73
N ARG A 86 19.22 -18.11 11.65
CA ARG A 86 17.98 -18.72 12.12
C ARG A 86 17.72 -18.42 13.59
N ARG A 87 18.72 -18.58 14.45
CA ARG A 87 18.61 -18.25 15.88
C ARG A 87 18.33 -16.77 16.10
N SER A 88 18.96 -15.88 15.33
CA SER A 88 18.71 -14.44 15.39
C SER A 88 17.26 -14.11 15.05
N ILE A 89 16.72 -14.72 13.98
CA ILE A 89 15.31 -14.57 13.60
C ILE A 89 14.36 -15.12 14.65
N GLU A 90 14.63 -16.30 15.19
CA GLU A 90 13.79 -16.92 16.23
C GLU A 90 13.73 -16.03 17.47
N CYS A 91 14.88 -15.52 17.92
CA CYS A 91 14.96 -14.55 19.01
C CYS A 91 14.20 -13.26 18.69
N TRP A 92 14.36 -12.71 17.49
CA TRP A 92 13.68 -11.48 17.08
C TRP A 92 12.17 -11.64 17.02
N LEU A 93 11.66 -12.72 16.42
CA LEU A 93 10.23 -13.04 16.38
C LEU A 93 9.65 -13.19 17.79
N HIS A 94 10.41 -13.83 18.69
CA HIS A 94 10.02 -13.98 20.09
C HIS A 94 9.93 -12.62 20.82
N LEU A 95 10.92 -11.75 20.64
CA LEU A 95 10.93 -10.40 21.20
C LEU A 95 9.79 -9.53 20.65
N CYS A 96 9.48 -9.68 19.36
CA CYS A 96 8.35 -9.03 18.71
C CYS A 96 6.98 -9.62 19.11
N ARG A 97 6.95 -10.75 19.84
CA ARG A 97 5.74 -11.52 20.16
C ARG A 97 4.91 -11.85 18.91
N CYS A 98 5.61 -12.14 17.81
CA CYS A 98 4.96 -12.39 16.53
C CYS A 98 4.18 -13.72 16.60
N PRO A 99 2.89 -13.73 16.24
CA PRO A 99 2.11 -14.97 16.23
C PRO A 99 2.66 -15.94 15.15
N PRO A 100 2.55 -17.27 15.36
CA PRO A 100 3.14 -18.26 14.45
C PRO A 100 2.67 -18.12 13.00
N GLN A 101 1.42 -17.69 12.80
CA GLN A 101 0.82 -17.48 11.48
C GLN A 101 1.48 -16.33 10.70
N GLU A 102 1.98 -15.31 11.40
CA GLU A 102 2.65 -14.15 10.79
C GLU A 102 4.17 -14.35 10.69
N ALA A 103 4.75 -15.21 11.53
CA ALA A 103 6.18 -15.48 11.58
C ALA A 103 6.76 -15.85 10.21
N VAL A 104 6.03 -16.63 9.41
CA VAL A 104 6.43 -17.01 8.05
C VAL A 104 6.56 -15.80 7.14
N HIS A 105 5.61 -14.86 7.21
CA HIS A 105 5.65 -13.63 6.42
C HIS A 105 6.84 -12.77 6.82
N HIS A 106 7.12 -12.68 8.12
CA HIS A 106 8.31 -11.99 8.61
C HIS A 106 9.61 -12.66 8.16
N ILE A 107 9.71 -13.99 8.23
CA ILE A 107 10.88 -14.73 7.73
C ILE A 107 11.09 -14.44 6.24
N ARG A 108 10.02 -14.45 5.43
CA ARG A 108 10.07 -14.11 4.01
C ARG A 108 10.66 -12.72 3.78
N LEU A 109 10.23 -11.72 4.56
CA LEU A 109 10.77 -10.35 4.47
C LEU A 109 12.27 -10.29 4.75
N HIS A 110 12.84 -11.25 5.49
CA HIS A 110 14.27 -11.33 5.76
C HIS A 110 15.04 -12.18 4.74
N CYS A 111 14.40 -12.84 3.79
CA CYS A 111 15.10 -13.55 2.70
C CYS A 111 15.48 -12.58 1.56
N VAL A 112 16.55 -12.89 0.82
CA VAL A 112 16.82 -12.25 -0.50
C VAL A 112 15.76 -12.68 -1.53
N PRO A 113 15.52 -11.88 -2.61
CA PRO A 113 14.45 -12.16 -3.57
C PRO A 113 14.45 -13.58 -4.15
N ALA A 114 15.62 -14.13 -4.46
CA ALA A 114 15.73 -15.50 -4.96
C ALA A 114 15.20 -16.56 -3.97
N LEU A 115 15.44 -16.36 -2.67
CA LEU A 115 14.94 -17.22 -1.61
C LEU A 115 13.46 -16.97 -1.30
N GLN A 116 12.99 -15.72 -1.45
CA GLN A 116 11.56 -15.39 -1.30
C GLN A 116 10.72 -16.21 -2.29
N CYS A 117 11.12 -16.26 -3.56
CA CYS A 117 10.41 -17.05 -4.58
C CYS A 117 10.30 -18.54 -4.19
N ALA A 118 11.37 -19.13 -3.63
CA ALA A 118 11.37 -20.53 -3.21
C ALA A 118 10.47 -20.77 -1.98
N VAL A 119 10.46 -19.84 -1.04
CA VAL A 119 9.55 -19.88 0.13
C VAL A 119 8.10 -19.74 -0.32
N ASP A 120 7.81 -18.78 -1.21
CA ASP A 120 6.47 -18.53 -1.73
C ASP A 120 5.91 -19.72 -2.50
N ALA A 121 6.74 -20.37 -3.33
CA ALA A 121 6.35 -21.58 -4.04
C ALA A 121 5.97 -22.72 -3.10
N ARG A 122 6.68 -22.89 -1.97
CA ARG A 122 6.36 -23.90 -0.96
C ARG A 122 5.09 -23.56 -0.20
N LEU A 123 4.89 -22.30 0.19
CA LEU A 123 3.68 -21.86 0.90
C LEU A 123 2.43 -21.98 0.01
N ALA A 124 2.54 -21.65 -1.27
CA ALA A 124 1.47 -21.84 -2.23
C ALA A 124 1.10 -23.33 -2.38
N PHE A 125 2.10 -24.22 -2.35
CA PHE A 125 1.88 -25.66 -2.39
C PHE A 125 1.17 -26.17 -1.13
N ASP A 126 1.60 -25.73 0.05
CA ASP A 126 0.98 -26.12 1.32
C ASP A 126 -0.49 -25.71 1.37
N CYS A 127 -0.84 -24.48 0.95
CA CYS A 127 -2.24 -24.03 0.86
C CYS A 127 -3.11 -24.91 -0.05
N LEU A 128 -2.59 -25.37 -1.19
CA LEU A 128 -3.31 -26.25 -2.13
C LEU A 128 -3.55 -27.67 -1.58
N HIS A 129 -2.76 -28.08 -0.59
CA HIS A 129 -2.92 -29.36 0.10
C HIS A 129 -3.87 -29.27 1.29
N THR A 130 -3.87 -28.15 2.02
CA THR A 130 -4.82 -27.96 3.14
C THR A 130 -6.27 -27.88 2.67
N GLU A 131 -6.53 -27.31 1.48
CA GLU A 131 -7.89 -27.27 0.91
C GLU A 131 -8.37 -28.64 0.39
N ARG A 132 -7.47 -29.62 0.21
CA ARG A 132 -7.85 -31.00 -0.15
C ARG A 132 -8.11 -31.91 1.07
N GLY A 133 -7.87 -31.43 2.29
CA GLY A 133 -7.94 -32.24 3.52
C GLY A 133 -9.22 -32.12 4.34
N THR A 134 -10.12 -31.18 4.06
CA THR A 134 -11.34 -30.92 4.86
C THR A 134 -12.60 -31.60 4.32
N GLY A 135 -12.45 -32.67 3.54
CA GLY A 135 -13.56 -33.43 2.97
C GLY A 135 -13.61 -34.88 3.44
N CYS A 136 -13.96 -35.12 4.71
CA CYS A 136 -14.74 -36.29 5.17
C CYS A 136 -14.68 -36.42 6.70
N HIS A 137 -15.78 -36.08 7.37
CA HIS A 137 -16.36 -36.91 8.44
C HIS A 137 -17.84 -36.52 8.57
N ARG A 138 -18.70 -37.37 8.02
CA ARG A 138 -20.09 -37.56 8.47
C ARG A 138 -20.15 -38.87 9.22
#